data_AF-A0A2U2MXU3-F1
#
_entry.id   AF-A0A2U2MXU3-F1
#
_cell.length_a   1.000
_cell.length_b   1.000
_cell.length_c   1.000
_cell.angle_alpha   90.00
_cell.angle_beta   90.00
_cell.angle_gamma   90.00
#
_symmetry.space_group_name_H-M   'P 1'
#
loop_
_entity.id
_entity.type
_entity.pdbx_description
1 polymer ?
#
loop_
_entity_poly.entity_id
_entity_poly.type
_entity_poly.pdbx_seq_one_letter_code
_entity_poly.pdbx_strand_id
1 'polypeptide(L)'
;MPTRRAAREDRIELRATNEEKQLLATAAAYERLDVTTYIMRTMLPAAREVVDRAERIVLSERDSARVLDLLENPPEPTPALMAAARRRAERA
;
A
#
# COMPACT_ATOMS: atom_id res chain seq x y z
N MET A 1 -19.41 19.28 -1.68
CA MET A 1 -18.93 18.98 -3.05
C MET A 1 -19.17 17.50 -3.32
N PRO A 2 -19.97 17.10 -4.33
CA PRO A 2 -20.12 15.68 -4.65
C PRO A 2 -18.82 15.19 -5.26
N THR A 3 -18.16 14.20 -4.64
CA THR A 3 -16.98 13.55 -5.20
C THR A 3 -17.40 12.80 -6.46
N ARG A 4 -16.99 13.30 -7.63
CA ARG A 4 -17.15 12.59 -8.90
C ARG A 4 -16.48 11.23 -8.78
N ARG A 5 -17.26 10.15 -8.81
CA ARG A 5 -16.73 8.78 -8.79
C ARG A 5 -15.84 8.65 -10.03
N ALA A 6 -14.53 8.44 -9.84
CA ALA A 6 -13.61 8.23 -10.95
C ALA A 6 -14.14 7.06 -11.80
N ALA A 7 -14.19 7.26 -13.12
CA ALA A 7 -14.59 6.21 -14.04
C ALA A 7 -13.56 5.07 -13.95
N ARG A 8 -14.04 3.83 -13.94
CA ARG A 8 -13.17 2.64 -14.00
C ARG A 8 -12.74 2.44 -15.46
N GLU A 9 -11.75 3.22 -15.88
CA GLU A 9 -11.24 3.22 -17.27
C GLU A 9 -10.17 2.16 -17.49
N ASP A 10 -9.42 1.80 -16.45
CA ASP A 10 -8.39 0.77 -16.51
C ASP A 10 -9.00 -0.64 -16.52
N ARG A 11 -8.45 -1.52 -17.38
CA ARG A 11 -8.89 -2.90 -17.54
C ARG A 11 -7.88 -3.87 -16.91
N ILE A 12 -8.40 -4.81 -16.12
CA ILE A 12 -7.64 -5.95 -15.58
C ILE A 12 -8.09 -7.20 -16.32
N GLU A 13 -7.15 -7.90 -16.95
CA GLU A 13 -7.41 -9.19 -17.60
C GLU A 13 -6.95 -10.33 -16.68
N LEU A 14 -7.85 -11.29 -16.43
CA LEU A 14 -7.58 -12.48 -15.64
C LEU A 14 -7.86 -13.73 -16.46
N ARG A 15 -6.94 -14.69 -16.38
CA ARG A 15 -7.18 -16.05 -16.87
C ARG A 15 -7.57 -16.92 -15.67
N ALA A 16 -8.58 -17.74 -15.87
CA ALA A 16 -9.07 -18.70 -14.88
C ALA A 16 -9.47 -19.98 -15.59
N THR A 17 -9.37 -21.09 -14.89
CA THR A 17 -9.97 -22.36 -15.29
C THR A 17 -11.50 -22.26 -15.29
N ASN A 18 -12.16 -23.25 -15.89
CA ASN A 18 -13.63 -23.31 -15.89
C ASN A 18 -14.18 -23.43 -14.45
N GLU A 19 -13.54 -24.26 -13.63
CA GLU A 19 -13.92 -24.49 -12.23
C GLU A 19 -13.80 -23.22 -11.38
N GLU A 20 -12.68 -22.51 -11.46
CA GLU A 20 -12.49 -21.24 -10.76
C GLU A 20 -13.53 -20.19 -11.17
N LYS A 21 -13.82 -20.10 -12.48
CA LYS A 21 -14.85 -19.18 -12.98
C LYS A 21 -16.24 -19.53 -12.43
N GLN A 22 -16.60 -20.81 -12.40
CA GLN A 22 -17.89 -21.25 -11.86
C GLN A 22 -17.99 -20.95 -10.36
N LEU A 23 -16.94 -21.23 -9.60
CA LEU A 23 -16.89 -20.93 -8.17
C LEU A 23 -17.08 -19.43 -7.89
N LEU A 24 -16.35 -18.57 -8.62
CA LEU A 24 -16.47 -17.12 -8.49
C LEU A 24 -17.86 -16.63 -8.89
N ALA A 25 -18.48 -17.20 -9.93
CA ALA A 25 -19.83 -16.85 -10.35
C ALA A 25 -20.88 -17.24 -9.31
N THR A 26 -20.78 -18.44 -8.73
CA THR A 26 -21.69 -18.89 -7.67
C THR A 26 -21.55 -18.02 -6.43
N ALA A 27 -20.32 -17.71 -6.01
CA ALA A 27 -20.08 -16.84 -4.85
C ALA A 27 -20.63 -15.41 -5.07
N ALA A 28 -20.41 -14.85 -6.26
CA ALA A 28 -20.96 -13.55 -6.64
C ALA A 28 -22.50 -13.56 -6.60
N ALA A 29 -23.14 -14.63 -7.11
CA ALA A 29 -24.59 -14.78 -7.07
C ALA A 29 -25.15 -14.83 -5.63
N TYR A 30 -24.49 -15.54 -4.71
CA TYR A 30 -24.89 -15.57 -3.29
C TYR A 30 -24.78 -14.19 -2.62
N GLU A 31 -23.78 -13.40 -2.99
CA GLU A 31 -23.61 -12.00 -2.53
C GLU A 31 -24.48 -11.00 -3.32
N ARG A 32 -25.27 -11.45 -4.31
CA ARG A 32 -26.06 -10.60 -5.22
C ARG A 32 -25.21 -9.56 -5.97
N LEU A 33 -24.02 -9.96 -6.38
CA LEU A 33 -23.06 -9.16 -7.15
C LEU A 33 -22.77 -9.79 -8.50
N ASP A 34 -22.29 -8.98 -9.45
CA ASP A 34 -21.60 -9.52 -10.62
C ASP A 34 -20.17 -10.01 -10.24
N VAL A 35 -19.58 -10.85 -11.09
CA VAL A 35 -18.27 -11.47 -10.83
C VAL A 35 -17.17 -10.43 -10.68
N THR A 36 -17.18 -9.36 -11.48
CA THR A 36 -16.17 -8.30 -11.40
C THR A 36 -16.27 -7.55 -10.08
N THR A 37 -17.47 -7.17 -9.66
CA THR A 37 -17.73 -6.48 -8.40
C THR A 37 -17.37 -7.38 -7.21
N TYR A 38 -17.70 -8.66 -7.26
CA TYR A 38 -17.30 -9.65 -6.26
C TYR A 38 -15.77 -9.73 -6.12
N ILE A 39 -15.05 -9.96 -7.23
CA ILE A 39 -13.59 -10.05 -7.23
C ILE A 39 -12.97 -8.77 -6.66
N MET A 40 -13.38 -7.60 -7.15
CA MET A 40 -12.80 -6.32 -6.70
C MET A 40 -13.10 -6.03 -5.23
N ARG A 41 -14.31 -6.34 -4.75
CA ARG A 41 -14.69 -6.15 -3.35
C ARG A 41 -13.88 -7.05 -2.42
N THR A 42 -13.58 -8.28 -2.85
CA THR A 42 -12.83 -9.26 -2.06
C THR A 42 -11.32 -9.01 -2.10
N MET A 43 -10.76 -8.64 -3.26
CA MET A 43 -9.30 -8.52 -3.45
C MET A 43 -8.73 -7.17 -3.02
N LEU A 44 -9.46 -6.07 -3.19
CA LEU A 44 -8.93 -4.74 -2.85
C LEU A 44 -8.52 -4.58 -1.38
N PRO A 45 -9.26 -5.09 -0.38
CA PRO A 45 -8.82 -5.06 1.02
C PRO A 45 -7.49 -5.78 1.24
N ALA A 46 -7.33 -6.99 0.67
CA ALA A 46 -6.10 -7.76 0.79
C ALA A 46 -4.92 -7.05 0.11
N ALA A 47 -5.14 -6.47 -1.07
CA ALA A 47 -4.12 -5.69 -1.77
C ALA A 47 -3.67 -4.48 -0.94
N ARG A 48 -4.61 -3.75 -0.32
CA ARG A 48 -4.30 -2.62 0.57
C ARG A 48 -3.48 -3.05 1.77
N GLU A 49 -3.84 -4.16 2.40
CA GLU A 49 -3.10 -4.67 3.55
C GLU A 49 -1.64 -5.01 3.21
N VAL A 50 -1.40 -5.59 2.03
CA VAL A 50 -0.04 -5.89 1.56
C VAL A 50 0.76 -4.60 1.37
N VAL A 51 0.16 -3.58 0.73
CA VAL A 51 0.80 -2.27 0.52
C VAL A 51 1.07 -1.59 1.86
N ASP A 52 0.07 -1.52 2.74
CA ASP A 52 0.20 -0.91 4.06
C ASP A 52 1.30 -1.57 4.87
N ARG A 53 1.40 -2.90 4.85
CA ARG A 53 2.45 -3.63 5.56
C ARG A 53 3.85 -3.35 5.02
N ALA A 54 3.98 -3.13 3.71
CA ALA A 54 5.25 -2.85 3.07
C ALA A 54 5.70 -1.39 3.26
N GLU A 55 4.75 -0.45 3.31
CA GLU A 55 5.05 0.99 3.24
C GLU A 55 4.85 1.71 4.58
N ARG A 56 4.03 1.19 5.49
CA ARG A 56 3.71 1.86 6.76
C ARG A 56 4.59 1.34 7.89
N ILE A 57 5.34 2.25 8.51
CA ILE A 57 5.99 2.01 9.80
C ILE A 57 5.01 2.41 10.90
N VAL A 58 4.55 1.44 11.69
CA VAL A 58 3.73 1.69 12.88
C VAL A 58 4.65 1.87 14.07
N LEU A 59 4.64 3.06 14.66
CA LEU A 59 5.45 3.40 15.83
C LEU A 59 4.63 3.24 17.11
N SER A 60 5.29 2.82 18.18
CA SER A 60 4.72 2.94 19.53
C SER A 60 4.54 4.41 19.91
N GLU A 61 3.79 4.71 20.97
CA GLU A 61 3.69 6.09 21.47
C GLU A 61 5.05 6.68 21.82
N ARG A 62 5.91 5.88 22.47
CA ARG A 62 7.29 6.26 22.80
C ARG A 62 8.10 6.60 21.55
N ASP A 63 8.05 5.75 20.53
CA ASP A 63 8.83 5.97 19.31
C ASP A 63 8.27 7.12 18.49
N SER A 64 6.95 7.32 18.51
CA SER A 64 6.29 8.46 17.87
C SER A 64 6.73 9.78 18.50
N ALA A 65 6.75 9.88 19.83
CA ALA A 65 7.24 11.05 20.54
C ALA A 65 8.72 11.33 20.23
N ARG A 66 9.54 10.27 20.15
CA ARG A 66 10.95 10.38 19.79
C ARG A 66 11.16 10.87 18.36
N VAL A 67 10.40 10.34 17.40
CA VAL A 67 10.47 10.78 16.00
C VAL A 67 10.04 12.24 15.88
N LEU A 68 8.97 12.64 16.58
CA LEU A 68 8.51 14.02 16.59
C LEU A 68 9.58 14.97 17.14
N ASP A 69 10.18 14.66 18.28
CA ASP A 69 11.26 15.46 18.86
C ASP A 69 12.46 15.58 17.89
N LEU A 70 12.84 14.51 17.20
CA LEU A 70 13.90 14.56 16.19
C LEU A 70 13.56 15.41 14.95
N LEU A 71 12.28 15.53 14.60
CA LEU A 71 11.81 16.39 13.50
C LEU A 71 11.75 17.86 13.91
N GLU A 72 11.33 18.15 15.14
CA GLU A 72 11.24 19.50 15.69
C GLU A 72 12.62 20.05 16.10
N ASN A 73 13.47 19.19 16.65
CA ASN A 73 14.80 19.49 17.17
C ASN A 73 15.86 18.62 16.47
N PRO A 74 16.12 18.81 15.17
CA PRO A 74 17.06 17.96 14.44
C PRO A 74 18.48 18.13 14.98
N PRO A 75 19.16 17.04 15.38
CA PRO A 75 20.53 17.13 15.88
C PRO A 75 21.52 17.39 14.73
N GLU A 76 22.67 17.97 15.07
CA GLU A 76 23.77 18.14 14.12
C GLU A 76 24.28 16.78 13.59
N PRO A 77 24.64 16.68 12.29
CA PRO A 77 25.17 15.46 11.71
C PRO A 77 26.43 14.97 12.44
N THR A 78 26.49 13.67 12.72
CA THR A 78 27.66 13.09 13.38
C THR A 78 28.90 13.15 12.46
N PRO A 79 30.13 13.20 13.02
CA PRO A 79 31.36 13.14 12.21
C PRO A 79 31.42 11.91 11.29
N ALA A 80 30.88 10.77 11.74
CA ALA A 80 30.79 9.55 10.95
C ALA A 80 29.83 9.70 9.75
N LEU A 81 28.67 10.34 9.95
CA LEU A 81 27.71 10.61 8.88
C LEU A 81 28.31 11.58 7.84
N MET A 82 28.99 12.64 8.31
CA MET A 82 29.68 13.59 7.42
C MET A 82 30.78 12.92 6.59
N ALA A 83 31.58 12.05 7.22
CA ALA A 83 32.60 11.28 6.50
C ALA A 83 31.98 10.33 5.46
N ALA A 84 30.85 9.68 5.78
CA ALA A 84 30.15 8.82 4.84
C ALA A 84 29.58 9.58 3.64
N ALA A 85 29.01 10.78 3.87
CA ALA A 85 28.51 11.65 2.80
C ALA A 85 29.64 12.08 1.85
N ARG A 86 30.81 12.49 2.38
CA ARG A 86 32.00 12.84 1.57
C ARG A 86 32.47 11.67 0.71
N ARG A 87 32.61 10.47 1.29
CA ARG A 87 32.99 9.24 0.55
C ARG A 87 32.00 8.88 -0.56
N ARG A 88 30.72 9.23 -0.42
CA ARG A 88 29.71 9.01 -1.47
C ARG A 88 29.84 10.03 -2.59
N ALA A 89 30.06 11.30 -2.25
CA ALA A 89 30.24 12.37 -3.24
C ALA A 89 31.48 12.16 -4.12
N GLU A 90 32.57 11.61 -3.56
CA GLU A 90 33.79 11.29 -4.32
C GLU A 90 33.63 10.10 -5.30
N ARG A 91 32.58 9.29 -5.15
CA ARG A 91 32.30 8.13 -6.01
C ARG A 91 31.25 8.40 -7.10
N ALA A 92 30.54 9.52 -6.99
CA ALA A 92 29.52 9.94 -7.94
C ALA A 92 30.16 10.78 -9.05
#